data_AF-A0A351K4X9-F1
#
_entry.id   AF-A0A351K4X9-F1
#
_cell.length_a   1.000
_cell.length_b   1.000
_cell.length_c   1.000
_cell.angle_alpha   90.00
_cell.angle_beta   90.00
_cell.angle_gamma   90.00
#
_symmetry.space_group_name_H-M   'P 1'
#
loop_
_entity.id
_entity.type
_entity.pdbx_description
1 polymer ?
#
loop_
_entity_poly.entity_id
_entity_poly.type
_entity_poly.pdbx_seq_one_letter_code
_entity_poly.pdbx_strand_id
1 'polypeptide(L)'
;KIRHVTAGEVILSAGAFNSPQLLQLSGIGDPEHLASLDIPVVSALPGVGENLQDHLEVYIQYACKEPVSMQPHLAKWRAPWIGLQWLARKGPAATNHFEAGAFIKSNPS
;
A
#
# COMPACT_ATOMS: atom_id res chain seq x y z
N LYS A 1 26.63 -9.22 -1.86
CA LYS A 1 27.28 -10.06 -0.83
C LYS A 1 26.17 -10.66 0.03
N ILE A 2 26.03 -11.99 0.10
CA ILE A 2 24.98 -12.65 0.88
C ILE A 2 25.27 -12.46 2.37
N ARG A 3 24.26 -12.12 3.16
CA ARG A 3 24.35 -12.00 4.63
C ARG A 3 23.46 -13.06 5.26
N HIS A 4 23.98 -13.77 6.24
CA HIS A 4 23.22 -14.72 7.06
C HIS A 4 23.03 -14.11 8.45
N VAL A 5 21.82 -14.22 8.98
CA VAL A 5 21.46 -13.80 10.34
C VAL A 5 20.71 -14.95 10.99
N THR A 6 21.04 -15.26 12.23
CA THR A 6 20.33 -16.27 13.04
C THR A 6 19.55 -15.58 14.15
N ALA A 7 18.38 -16.12 14.47
CA ALA A 7 17.51 -15.61 15.52
C ALA A 7 16.77 -16.78 16.19
N GLY A 8 16.36 -16.62 17.44
CA GLY A 8 15.51 -17.61 18.13
C GLY A 8 14.07 -17.64 17.60
N GLU A 9 13.60 -16.53 17.07
CA GLU A 9 12.28 -16.38 16.43
C GLU A 9 12.40 -15.42 15.24
N VAL A 10 11.62 -15.66 14.19
CA VAL A 10 11.56 -14.81 12.99
C VAL A 10 10.11 -14.43 12.73
N ILE A 11 9.83 -13.12 12.73
CA ILE A 11 8.51 -12.56 12.38
C ILE A 11 8.58 -12.02 10.96
N LEU A 12 7.67 -12.48 10.09
CA LEU A 12 7.57 -11.99 8.72
C LEU A 12 6.54 -10.85 8.63
N SER A 13 6.98 -9.66 8.21
CA SER A 13 6.14 -8.46 8.12
C SER A 13 6.39 -7.66 6.84
N ALA A 14 6.47 -8.35 5.71
CA ALA A 14 6.79 -7.74 4.41
C ALA A 14 5.55 -7.21 3.64
N GLY A 15 4.37 -7.28 4.25
CA GLY A 15 3.09 -6.84 3.67
C GLY A 15 2.39 -7.90 2.81
N ALA A 16 1.18 -7.59 2.34
CA ALA A 16 0.29 -8.53 1.65
C ALA A 16 0.89 -9.15 0.37
N PHE A 17 1.81 -8.46 -0.31
CA PHE A 17 2.46 -8.96 -1.52
C PHE A 17 3.77 -9.71 -1.23
N ASN A 18 4.67 -9.12 -0.44
CA ASN A 18 6.00 -9.69 -0.28
C ASN A 18 6.06 -10.80 0.77
N SER A 19 5.17 -10.81 1.77
CA SER A 19 5.13 -11.90 2.75
C SER A 19 4.83 -13.26 2.10
N PRO A 20 3.76 -13.45 1.31
CA PRO A 20 3.51 -14.74 0.66
C PRO A 20 4.62 -15.11 -0.33
N GLN A 21 5.20 -14.15 -1.06
CA GLN A 21 6.34 -14.40 -1.93
C GLN A 21 7.55 -14.94 -1.15
N LEU A 22 7.91 -14.32 -0.02
CA LEU A 22 9.04 -14.77 0.81
C LEU A 22 8.79 -16.14 1.43
N LEU A 23 7.55 -16.44 1.83
CA LEU A 23 7.16 -17.78 2.28
C LEU A 23 7.34 -18.81 1.17
N GLN A 24 6.83 -18.54 -0.04
CA GLN A 24 6.97 -19.44 -1.18
C GLN A 24 8.44 -19.66 -1.55
N LEU A 25 9.26 -18.61 -1.62
CA LEU A 25 10.71 -18.70 -1.82
C LEU A 25 11.44 -19.49 -0.72
N SER A 26 10.84 -19.58 0.47
CA SER A 26 11.33 -20.37 1.61
C SER A 26 10.75 -21.79 1.65
N GLY A 27 10.01 -22.21 0.61
CA GLY A 27 9.41 -23.55 0.53
C GLY A 27 8.08 -23.70 1.29
N ILE A 28 7.41 -22.61 1.63
CA ILE A 28 6.13 -22.60 2.35
C ILE A 28 5.04 -22.09 1.41
N GLY A 29 4.18 -22.97 0.91
CA GLY A 29 3.16 -22.61 -0.09
C GLY A 29 2.47 -23.80 -0.74
N ASP A 30 1.82 -23.57 -1.88
CA ASP A 30 1.21 -24.62 -2.70
C ASP A 30 2.29 -25.58 -3.26
N PRO A 31 2.25 -26.89 -2.96
CA PRO A 31 3.27 -27.83 -3.40
C PRO A 31 3.46 -27.93 -4.92
N GLU A 32 2.39 -27.83 -5.71
CA GLU A 32 2.48 -27.91 -7.17
C GLU A 32 3.11 -26.64 -7.74
N HIS A 33 2.73 -25.48 -7.21
CA HIS A 33 3.35 -24.22 -7.59
C HIS A 33 4.84 -24.18 -7.22
N LEU A 34 5.20 -24.61 -6.01
CA LEU A 34 6.59 -24.66 -5.58
C LEU A 34 7.42 -25.64 -6.41
N ALA A 35 6.88 -26.82 -6.72
CA ALA A 35 7.52 -27.79 -7.60
C ALA A 35 7.72 -27.25 -9.02
N SER A 36 6.80 -26.43 -9.53
CA SER A 36 6.92 -25.79 -10.85
C SER A 36 8.10 -24.80 -10.94
N LEU A 37 8.63 -24.38 -9.79
CA LEU A 37 9.75 -23.44 -9.65
C LEU A 37 11.02 -24.09 -9.08
N ASP A 38 11.08 -25.43 -9.01
CA ASP A 38 12.18 -26.19 -8.40
C ASP A 38 12.47 -25.81 -6.93
N ILE A 39 11.44 -25.39 -6.18
CA ILE A 39 11.55 -25.04 -4.76
C ILE A 39 11.15 -26.25 -3.90
N PRO A 40 12.04 -26.78 -3.03
CA PRO A 40 11.69 -27.83 -2.09
C PRO A 40 10.60 -27.41 -1.11
N VAL A 41 9.59 -28.26 -0.92
CA VAL A 41 8.50 -27.99 0.02
C VAL A 41 8.98 -28.23 1.45
N VAL A 42 9.03 -27.15 2.24
CA VAL A 42 9.23 -27.17 3.70
C VAL A 42 7.89 -27.33 4.41
N SER A 43 6.84 -26.67 3.93
CA SER A 43 5.48 -26.78 4.47
C SER A 43 4.43 -26.57 3.38
N ALA A 44 3.50 -27.51 3.25
CA ALA A 44 2.40 -27.45 2.30
C ALA A 44 1.27 -26.55 2.84
N LEU A 45 1.21 -25.31 2.36
CA LEU A 45 0.21 -24.31 2.74
C LEU A 45 -0.35 -23.63 1.47
N PRO A 46 -1.30 -24.25 0.76
CA PRO A 46 -1.80 -23.73 -0.51
C PRO A 46 -2.51 -22.38 -0.41
N GLY A 47 -2.91 -21.93 0.79
CA GLY A 47 -3.46 -20.59 1.00
C GLY A 47 -2.43 -19.46 0.96
N VAL A 48 -1.13 -19.74 0.93
CA VAL A 48 -0.08 -18.71 0.86
C VAL A 48 -0.07 -18.07 -0.52
N GLY A 49 -0.40 -16.78 -0.57
CA GLY A 49 -0.50 -16.00 -1.80
C GLY A 49 -1.94 -15.88 -2.34
N GLU A 50 -2.86 -16.66 -1.78
CA GLU A 50 -4.27 -16.67 -2.16
C GLU A 50 -5.10 -15.68 -1.33
N ASN A 51 -6.38 -15.52 -1.71
CA ASN A 51 -7.34 -14.66 -1.02
C ASN A 51 -6.85 -13.20 -0.85
N LEU A 52 -6.19 -12.67 -1.87
CA LEU A 52 -5.91 -11.23 -1.93
C LEU A 52 -7.24 -10.47 -2.01
N GLN A 53 -7.44 -9.57 -1.05
CA GLN A 53 -8.60 -8.68 -1.01
C GLN A 53 -8.10 -7.24 -1.04
N ASP A 54 -8.83 -6.40 -1.75
CA ASP A 54 -8.53 -4.97 -1.85
C ASP A 54 -9.84 -4.18 -1.92
N HIS A 55 -9.74 -2.89 -1.63
CA HIS A 55 -10.83 -1.94 -1.80
C HIS A 55 -10.70 -1.26 -3.17
N LEU A 56 -11.52 -1.68 -4.13
CA LEU A 56 -11.54 -1.06 -5.45
C LEU A 56 -11.97 0.41 -5.35
N GLU A 57 -11.17 1.30 -5.93
CA GLU A 57 -11.39 2.75 -5.89
C GLU A 57 -11.68 3.31 -7.30
N VAL A 58 -12.59 4.29 -7.36
CA VAL A 58 -12.88 5.07 -8.58
C VAL A 58 -12.73 6.55 -8.26
N TYR A 59 -11.86 7.24 -9.01
CA TYR A 59 -11.69 8.68 -8.89
C TYR A 59 -12.71 9.45 -9.72
N ILE A 60 -13.52 10.26 -9.05
CA ILE A 60 -14.45 11.19 -9.69
C ILE A 60 -13.98 12.62 -9.39
N GLN A 61 -13.67 13.38 -10.44
CA GLN A 61 -13.13 14.74 -10.32
C GLN A 61 -14.10 15.76 -10.91
N TYR A 62 -14.29 16.88 -10.21
CA TYR A 62 -15.15 17.99 -10.64
C TYR A 62 -14.39 19.32 -10.59
N ALA A 63 -14.68 20.22 -11.53
CA ALA A 63 -14.15 21.57 -11.50
C ALA A 63 -14.84 22.39 -10.41
N CYS A 64 -14.04 23.02 -9.54
CA CYS A 64 -14.54 23.96 -8.54
C CYS A 64 -14.88 25.31 -9.19
N LYS A 65 -16.07 25.85 -8.87
CA LYS A 65 -16.47 27.21 -9.29
C LYS A 65 -15.76 28.31 -8.51
N GLU A 66 -15.39 28.01 -7.27
CA GLU A 66 -14.68 28.91 -6.36
C GLU A 66 -13.20 28.52 -6.25
N PRO A 67 -12.29 29.46 -5.92
CA PRO A 67 -10.85 29.23 -5.85
C PRO A 67 -10.44 28.52 -4.54
N VAL A 68 -11.16 27.47 -4.17
CA VAL A 68 -10.98 26.71 -2.91
C VAL A 68 -10.31 25.36 -3.12
N SER A 69 -10.08 24.96 -4.37
CA SER A 69 -9.47 23.67 -4.68
C SER A 69 -7.96 23.65 -4.42
N MET A 70 -7.41 22.45 -4.28
CA MET A 70 -5.97 22.23 -4.15
C MET A 70 -5.19 22.34 -5.47
N GLN A 71 -5.89 22.34 -6.60
CA GLN A 71 -5.30 22.38 -7.94
C GLN A 71 -4.21 23.45 -8.12
N PRO A 72 -4.38 24.71 -7.64
CA PRO A 72 -3.37 25.74 -7.82
C PRO A 72 -2.04 25.42 -7.12
N HIS A 73 -2.05 24.62 -6.05
CA HIS A 73 -0.85 24.25 -5.29
C HIS A 73 0.00 23.18 -6.00
N LEU A 74 -0.52 22.50 -7.02
CA LEU A 74 0.23 21.55 -7.85
C LEU A 74 1.20 22.24 -8.82
N ALA A 75 1.07 23.56 -9.01
CA ALA A 75 1.98 24.31 -9.86
C ALA A 75 3.39 24.34 -9.24
N LYS A 76 4.38 23.70 -9.91
CA LYS A 76 5.74 23.46 -9.39
C LYS A 76 6.44 24.72 -8.87
N TRP A 77 6.17 25.89 -9.47
CA TRP A 77 6.75 27.17 -9.03
C TRP A 77 6.29 27.61 -7.63
N ARG A 78 5.17 27.08 -7.11
CA ARG A 78 4.70 27.32 -5.74
C ARG A 78 5.38 26.42 -4.70
N ALA A 79 6.09 25.38 -5.12
CA ALA A 79 6.72 24.41 -4.21
C ALA A 79 7.69 25.04 -3.19
N PRO A 80 8.54 26.04 -3.53
CA PRO A 80 9.43 26.65 -2.53
C PRO A 80 8.64 27.35 -1.41
N TRP A 81 7.58 28.08 -1.76
CA TRP A 81 6.74 28.76 -0.77
C TRP A 81 5.96 27.79 0.11
N ILE A 82 5.43 26.72 -0.49
CA ILE A 82 4.76 25.63 0.24
C ILE A 82 5.74 24.95 1.20
N GLY A 83 6.98 24.70 0.76
CA GLY A 83 8.03 24.15 1.61
C GLY A 83 8.37 25.04 2.81
N LEU A 84 8.44 26.36 2.61
CA LEU A 84 8.64 27.32 3.71
C LEU A 84 7.49 27.30 4.72
N GLN A 85 6.24 27.21 4.26
CA GLN A 85 5.09 27.06 5.16
C GLN A 85 5.16 25.75 5.96
N TRP A 86 5.56 24.65 5.29
CA TRP A 86 5.67 23.33 5.90
C TRP A 86 6.74 23.26 7.00
N LEU A 87 7.84 24.01 6.88
CA LEU A 87 8.84 24.13 7.97
C LEU A 87 8.23 24.69 9.26
N ALA A 88 7.21 25.54 9.14
CA ALA A 88 6.42 26.04 10.28
C ALA A 88 5.22 25.12 10.62
N ARG A 89 5.14 23.92 10.04
CA ARG A 89 4.04 22.94 10.14
C ARG A 89 2.68 23.52 9.70
N LYS A 90 2.70 24.41 8.71
CA LYS A 90 1.50 25.08 8.17
C LYS A 90 1.39 24.86 6.66
N GLY A 91 0.24 25.22 6.11
CA GLY A 91 0.02 25.29 4.68
C GLY A 91 -0.43 23.97 4.04
N PRO A 92 -0.54 23.94 2.71
CA PRO A 92 -1.15 22.84 1.95
C PRO A 92 -0.36 21.53 2.05
N ALA A 93 0.95 21.58 2.32
CA ALA A 93 1.76 20.37 2.53
C ALA A 93 1.62 19.75 3.93
N ALA A 94 0.83 20.35 4.83
CA ALA A 94 0.59 19.86 6.19
C ALA A 94 -0.76 19.15 6.37
N THR A 95 -1.54 18.95 5.28
CA THR A 95 -2.81 18.20 5.26
C THR A 95 -2.70 16.96 4.37
N ASN A 96 -3.54 15.96 4.61
CA ASN A 96 -3.70 14.79 3.75
C ASN A 96 -4.71 15.01 2.60
N HIS A 97 -5.46 16.12 2.61
CA HIS A 97 -6.48 16.50 1.61
C HIS A 97 -7.76 15.64 1.62
N PHE A 98 -8.03 14.92 2.72
CA PHE A 98 -9.27 14.16 2.90
C PHE A 98 -10.09 14.79 4.03
N GLU A 99 -10.72 15.94 3.74
CA GLU A 99 -11.45 16.73 4.74
C GLU A 99 -12.86 16.18 5.05
N ALA A 100 -13.43 15.39 4.13
CA ALA A 100 -14.75 14.79 4.30
C ALA A 100 -14.78 13.36 3.73
N GLY A 101 -15.61 12.52 4.34
CA GLY A 101 -15.84 11.14 3.91
C GLY A 101 -17.23 10.68 4.31
N ALA A 102 -17.77 9.71 3.59
CA ALA A 102 -19.07 9.12 3.87
C ALA A 102 -19.02 7.60 3.67
N PHE A 103 -19.73 6.86 4.52
CA PHE A 103 -19.97 5.43 4.36
C PHE A 103 -21.44 5.26 3.99
N ILE A 104 -21.69 4.75 2.79
CA ILE A 104 -23.04 4.67 2.23
C ILE A 104 -23.31 3.21 1.85
N LYS A 105 -24.46 2.68 2.28
CA LYS A 105 -24.92 1.39 1.79
C LYS A 105 -25.36 1.54 0.33
N SER A 106 -24.94 0.61 -0.51
CA SER A 106 -25.37 0.58 -1.91
C SER A 106 -26.87 0.33 -2.08
N ASN A 107 -27.51 -0.32 -1.11
CA ASN A 107 -28.96 -0.55 -1.06
C ASN A 107 -29.51 -0.48 0.39
N PRO A 108 -30.83 -0.28 0.56
CA PRO A 108 -31.44 -0.15 1.90
C PRO A 108 -31.70 -1.48 2.63
N SER A 109 -31.56 -2.62 1.96
CA SER A 109 -31.85 -3.95 2.51
C SER A 109 -30.79 -4.46 3.48
#